data_AF-A0A818KBJ1-F1
#
_entry.id   AF-A0A818KBJ1-F1
#
_cell.length_a   1.000
_cell.length_b   1.000
_cell.length_c   1.000
_cell.angle_alpha   90.00
_cell.angle_beta   90.00
_cell.angle_gamma   90.00
#
_symmetry.space_group_name_H-M   'P 1'
#
loop_
_entity.id
_entity.type
_entity.pdbx_description
1 polymer ?
#
loop_
_entity_poly.entity_id
_entity_poly.type
_entity_poly.pdbx_seq_one_letter_code
_entity_poly.pdbx_strand_id
1 'polypeptide(L)'
;MCVVSFTQGLSKGFTDLGGNNLLLRMWGVNAAPPLNSVHLGYGLGAVFINLLVRPFITQEVLSINVTNNEGINSTSSIANATKVNPNIIIPYSITAILCFLIAVGHIFFYVSELRNRRQKLQVQQVDYAAVSTKPDNVNPSVNKENSSPYSPRTCGRGFFQYGLTLSTIFILYTFFMGGNYQTFSKFFFSYLKFDKFNLSTEAASWGMTLYWLSYSVCMIILFINSYHIVNRKMRVVSKIQEN
;
A
#
# COMPACT_ATOMS: atom_id res chain seq x y z
N MET A 1 12.67 -20.03 -2.69
CA MET A 1 12.56 -18.65 -3.19
C MET A 1 11.36 -18.44 -4.10
N CYS A 2 11.21 -19.16 -5.21
CA CYS A 2 10.09 -18.95 -6.17
C CYS A 2 8.69 -19.02 -5.53
N VAL A 3 8.44 -20.03 -4.68
CA VAL A 3 7.15 -20.17 -3.98
C VAL A 3 6.88 -18.96 -3.06
N VAL A 4 7.88 -18.52 -2.29
CA VAL A 4 7.77 -17.38 -1.38
C VAL A 4 7.51 -16.08 -2.15
N SER A 5 8.20 -15.86 -3.27
CA SER A 5 7.98 -14.68 -4.12
C SER A 5 6.59 -14.69 -4.76
N PHE A 6 6.11 -15.86 -5.19
CA PHE A 6 4.78 -16.01 -5.75
C PHE A 6 3.67 -15.75 -4.70
N THR A 7 3.79 -16.34 -3.50
CA THR A 7 2.83 -16.11 -2.42
C THR A 7 2.83 -14.66 -1.97
N GLN A 8 3.99 -14.00 -1.91
CA GLN A 8 4.08 -12.56 -1.64
C GLN A 8 3.37 -11.73 -2.72
N GLY A 9 3.53 -12.10 -4.00
CA GLY A 9 2.85 -11.44 -5.11
C GLY A 9 1.33 -11.55 -5.02
N LEU A 10 0.81 -12.75 -4.76
CA LEU A 10 -0.62 -12.98 -4.56
C LEU A 10 -1.16 -12.19 -3.37
N SER A 11 -0.51 -12.28 -2.21
CA SER A 11 -0.91 -11.57 -1.00
C SER A 11 -0.95 -10.06 -1.20
N LYS A 12 0.04 -9.49 -1.91
CA LYS A 12 0.04 -8.07 -2.26
C LYS A 12 -1.17 -7.71 -3.14
N GLY A 13 -1.47 -8.52 -4.15
CA GLY A 13 -2.63 -8.31 -5.02
C GLY A 13 -3.95 -8.31 -4.26
N PHE A 14 -4.14 -9.27 -3.35
CA PHE A 14 -5.34 -9.34 -2.51
C PHE A 14 -5.48 -8.14 -1.57
N THR A 15 -4.39 -7.74 -0.91
CA THR A 15 -4.40 -6.62 0.03
C THR A 15 -4.65 -5.29 -0.68
N ASP A 16 -4.00 -5.05 -1.82
CA ASP A 16 -4.18 -3.81 -2.57
C ASP A 16 -5.61 -3.70 -3.13
N LEU A 17 -6.14 -4.78 -3.72
CA LEU A 17 -7.51 -4.79 -4.26
C LEU A 17 -8.56 -4.73 -3.15
N GLY A 18 -8.41 -5.58 -2.13
CA GLY A 18 -9.34 -5.68 -1.01
C GLY A 18 -9.37 -4.41 -0.16
N GLY A 19 -8.19 -3.87 0.16
CA GLY A 19 -8.04 -2.66 0.97
C GLY A 19 -8.63 -1.43 0.28
N ASN A 20 -8.30 -1.20 -1.00
CA ASN A 20 -8.85 -0.07 -1.75
C ASN A 20 -10.37 -0.18 -1.91
N ASN A 21 -10.89 -1.35 -2.24
CA ASN A 21 -12.34 -1.56 -2.36
C ASN A 21 -13.06 -1.36 -1.02
N LEU A 22 -12.48 -1.83 0.09
CA LEU A 22 -13.04 -1.64 1.42
C LEU A 22 -13.10 -0.15 1.78
N LEU A 23 -12.02 0.59 1.52
CA LEU A 23 -11.94 2.03 1.80
C LEU A 23 -12.92 2.83 0.94
N LEU A 24 -13.02 2.50 -0.36
CA LEU A 24 -14.02 3.09 -1.26
C LEU A 24 -15.45 2.79 -0.81
N ARG A 25 -15.74 1.60 -0.28
CA ARG A 25 -17.07 1.25 0.24
C ARG A 25 -17.41 1.98 1.52
N MET A 26 -16.43 2.18 2.41
CA MET A 26 -16.66 2.86 3.69
C MET A 26 -16.78 4.38 3.56
N TRP A 27 -15.97 5.03 2.71
CA TRP A 27 -15.95 6.50 2.57
C TRP A 27 -16.59 7.03 1.28
N GLY A 28 -16.91 6.16 0.31
CA GLY A 28 -17.63 6.52 -0.91
C GLY A 28 -16.96 7.67 -1.68
N VAL A 29 -17.74 8.72 -1.96
CA VAL A 29 -17.28 9.93 -2.68
C VAL A 29 -16.21 10.71 -1.91
N ASN A 30 -16.08 10.48 -0.59
CA ASN A 30 -15.11 11.13 0.27
C ASN A 30 -13.91 10.22 0.58
N ALA A 31 -13.68 9.19 -0.24
CA ALA A 31 -12.57 8.25 -0.06
C ALA A 31 -11.19 8.83 -0.38
N ALA A 32 -11.10 9.99 -1.05
CA ALA A 32 -9.82 10.57 -1.47
C ALA A 32 -8.88 10.91 -0.29
N PRO A 33 -9.29 11.61 0.79
CA PRO A 33 -8.41 11.85 1.93
C PRO A 33 -7.97 10.56 2.64
N PRO A 34 -8.86 9.61 2.98
CA PRO A 34 -8.42 8.33 3.58
C PRO A 34 -7.49 7.53 2.68
N LEU A 35 -7.69 7.52 1.35
CA LEU A 35 -6.80 6.83 0.41
C LEU A 35 -5.40 7.45 0.41
N ASN A 36 -5.31 8.79 0.43
CA ASN A 36 -4.02 9.49 0.54
C ASN A 36 -3.33 9.21 1.89
N SER A 37 -4.11 9.04 2.98
CA SER A 37 -3.57 8.67 4.29
C SER A 37 -2.96 7.25 4.29
N VAL A 38 -3.60 6.28 3.64
CA VAL A 38 -3.04 4.94 3.46
C VAL A 38 -1.72 4.99 2.67
N HIS A 39 -1.68 5.76 1.58
CA HIS A 39 -0.47 5.95 0.79
C HIS A 39 0.64 6.69 1.55
N LEU A 40 0.30 7.65 2.42
CA LEU A 40 1.25 8.26 3.36
C LEU A 40 1.84 7.21 4.31
N GLY A 41 1.00 6.34 4.87
CA GLY A 41 1.43 5.22 5.71
C GLY A 41 2.46 4.33 5.02
N TYR A 42 2.28 4.06 3.72
CA TYR A 42 3.26 3.32 2.91
C TYR A 42 4.62 4.03 2.84
N GLY A 43 4.63 5.34 2.60
CA GLY A 43 5.87 6.13 2.56
C GLY A 43 6.61 6.18 3.89
N LEU A 44 5.88 6.46 4.98
CA LEU A 44 6.46 6.47 6.34
C LEU A 44 6.95 5.10 6.78
N GLY A 45 6.20 4.04 6.45
CA GLY A 45 6.62 2.66 6.69
C GLY A 45 7.91 2.32 5.97
N ALA A 46 8.06 2.74 4.71
CA ALA A 46 9.29 2.53 3.97
C ALA A 46 10.49 3.27 4.58
N VAL A 47 10.31 4.51 5.04
CA VAL A 47 11.35 5.23 5.81
C VAL A 47 11.74 4.44 7.06
N PHE A 48 10.76 4.03 7.85
CA PHE A 48 11.00 3.32 9.10
C PHE A 48 11.73 1.98 8.90
N ILE A 49 11.31 1.18 7.92
CA ILE A 49 11.96 -0.10 7.60
C ILE A 49 13.39 0.11 7.11
N ASN A 50 13.68 1.11 6.29
CA ASN A 50 15.05 1.42 5.88
C ASN A 50 15.95 1.76 7.07
N LEU A 51 15.44 2.53 8.04
CA LEU A 51 16.18 2.85 9.27
C LEU A 51 16.37 1.62 10.17
N LEU A 52 15.36 0.76 10.28
CA LEU A 52 15.40 -0.46 11.07
C LEU A 52 16.39 -1.49 10.50
N VAL A 53 16.44 -1.63 9.18
CA VAL A 53 17.29 -2.61 8.49
C VAL A 53 18.75 -2.17 8.42
N ARG A 54 19.01 -0.86 8.36
CA ARG A 54 20.36 -0.27 8.23
C ARG A 54 21.42 -0.88 9.16
N PRO A 55 21.25 -0.99 10.49
CA PRO A 55 22.28 -1.55 11.38
C PRO A 55 22.63 -3.01 11.07
N PHE A 56 21.72 -3.76 10.43
CA PHE A 56 21.94 -5.17 10.07
C PHE A 56 22.63 -5.35 8.70
N ILE A 57 22.71 -4.29 7.89
CA ILE A 57 23.38 -4.28 6.58
C ILE A 57 24.77 -3.63 6.67
N THR A 58 24.98 -2.65 7.56
CA THR A 58 26.23 -1.88 7.68
C THR A 58 27.27 -2.51 8.61
N GLN A 59 27.26 -3.84 8.83
CA GLN A 59 28.40 -4.48 9.50
C GLN A 59 29.57 -4.53 8.51
N GLU A 60 30.26 -3.39 8.40
CA GLU A 60 31.55 -3.31 7.73
C GLU A 60 32.55 -4.20 8.46
N VAL A 61 33.31 -4.92 7.65
CA VAL A 61 34.42 -5.78 8.02
C VAL A 61 35.29 -5.02 9.01
N LEU A 62 35.46 -5.54 10.23
CA LEU A 62 36.56 -5.17 11.11
C LEU A 62 37.85 -5.38 10.30
N SER A 63 38.39 -4.31 9.73
CA SER A 63 39.70 -4.30 9.12
C SER A 63 40.68 -4.60 10.24
N ILE A 64 41.19 -5.83 10.27
CA ILE A 64 42.35 -6.16 11.08
C ILE A 64 43.46 -5.26 10.56
N ASN A 65 43.77 -4.22 11.32
CA ASN A 65 44.91 -3.36 11.07
C ASN A 65 46.14 -4.21 11.36
N VAL A 66 46.61 -4.95 10.35
CA VAL A 66 47.93 -5.59 10.39
C VAL A 66 48.93 -4.45 10.37
N THR A 67 49.39 -4.06 11.56
CA THR A 67 50.54 -3.20 11.73
C THR A 67 51.72 -3.92 11.08
N ASN A 68 52.10 -3.46 9.88
CA ASN A 68 53.27 -3.94 9.18
C ASN A 68 54.51 -3.63 10.02
N ASN A 69 54.97 -4.59 10.82
CA ASN A 69 56.39 -4.73 11.09
C ASN A 69 56.97 -5.59 9.97
N GLU A 70 57.92 -5.01 9.26
CA GLU A 70 58.66 -5.59 8.14
C GLU A 70 59.31 -6.93 8.55
N GLY A 71 59.21 -7.95 7.68
CA GLY A 71 60.00 -9.19 7.84
C GLY A 71 59.39 -10.50 7.34
N ILE A 72 59.10 -10.60 6.04
CA ILE A 72 59.42 -11.73 5.13
C ILE A 72 59.40 -13.18 5.72
N ASN A 73 58.35 -13.98 5.40
CA ASN A 73 58.41 -15.18 4.51
C ASN A 73 57.23 -16.17 4.72
N SER A 74 56.80 -16.74 3.58
CA SER A 74 56.08 -18.02 3.42
C SER A 74 54.54 -18.04 3.57
N THR A 75 53.89 -18.05 2.40
CA THR A 75 52.85 -19.01 1.98
C THR A 75 51.99 -19.67 3.06
N SER A 76 50.80 -19.15 3.28
CA SER A 76 49.54 -19.90 3.15
C SER A 76 48.37 -18.97 3.51
N SER A 77 47.38 -18.95 2.62
CA SER A 77 45.99 -18.54 2.84
C SER A 77 45.58 -18.22 4.30
N ILE A 78 45.62 -16.94 4.67
CA ILE A 78 44.73 -16.41 5.71
C ILE A 78 44.02 -15.18 5.12
N ALA A 79 43.32 -15.41 4.00
CA ALA A 79 42.12 -14.63 3.71
C ALA A 79 41.00 -15.16 4.62
N ASN A 80 41.13 -14.95 5.93
CA ASN A 80 39.96 -14.95 6.81
C ASN A 80 39.20 -13.65 6.53
N ALA A 81 38.65 -13.54 5.32
CA ALA A 81 37.46 -12.74 5.11
C ALA A 81 36.41 -13.40 5.98
N THR A 82 36.27 -12.93 7.22
CA THR A 82 35.14 -13.24 8.07
C THR A 82 33.92 -12.90 7.24
N LYS A 83 33.27 -13.93 6.71
CA LYS A 83 32.00 -13.85 6.02
C LYS A 83 31.00 -13.38 7.07
N VAL A 84 30.96 -12.08 7.31
CA VAL A 84 29.94 -11.44 8.15
C VAL A 84 28.64 -11.74 7.44
N ASN A 85 27.95 -12.76 7.93
CA ASN A 85 26.70 -13.20 7.36
C ASN A 85 25.68 -12.13 7.79
N PRO A 86 25.21 -11.26 6.88
CA PRO A 86 24.30 -10.19 7.27
C PRO A 86 23.10 -10.85 7.94
N ASN A 87 22.84 -10.51 9.20
CA ASN A 87 21.80 -11.17 9.99
C ASN A 87 20.42 -10.62 9.60
N ILE A 88 20.06 -10.83 8.33
CA ILE A 88 18.79 -10.44 7.74
C ILE A 88 17.62 -11.14 8.41
N ILE A 89 17.84 -12.23 9.14
CA ILE A 89 16.79 -12.97 9.84
C ILE A 89 16.06 -12.07 10.84
N ILE A 90 16.79 -11.17 11.54
CA ILE A 90 16.21 -10.28 12.55
C ILE A 90 15.16 -9.32 11.95
N PRO A 91 15.48 -8.46 10.95
CA PRO A 91 14.47 -7.56 10.38
C PRO A 91 13.30 -8.28 9.71
N TYR A 92 13.53 -9.45 9.10
CA TYR A 92 12.46 -10.27 8.54
C TYR A 92 11.55 -10.85 9.63
N SER A 93 12.11 -11.27 10.77
CA SER A 93 11.35 -11.77 11.92
C SER A 93 10.47 -10.69 12.54
N ILE A 94 11.01 -9.47 12.72
CA ILE A 94 10.25 -8.31 13.21
C ILE A 94 9.06 -8.01 12.28
N THR A 95 9.33 -7.97 10.97
CA THR A 95 8.30 -7.71 9.96
C THR A 95 7.22 -8.79 9.97
N ALA A 96 7.59 -10.07 10.09
CA ALA A 96 6.64 -11.18 10.16
C ALA A 96 5.71 -11.08 11.38
N ILE A 97 6.25 -10.73 12.56
CA ILE A 97 5.46 -10.54 13.78
C ILE A 97 4.47 -9.37 13.60
N LEU A 98 4.91 -8.24 13.05
CA LEU A 98 4.03 -7.11 12.78
C LEU A 98 2.91 -7.47 11.80
N CYS A 99 3.22 -8.17 10.71
CA CYS A 99 2.22 -8.65 9.76
C CYS A 99 1.20 -9.59 10.42
N PHE A 100 1.65 -10.48 11.31
CA PHE A 100 0.78 -11.38 12.05
C PHE A 100 -0.17 -10.62 12.98
N LEU A 101 0.32 -9.63 13.73
CA LEU A 101 -0.51 -8.80 14.60
C LEU A 101 -1.57 -8.00 13.82
N ILE A 102 -1.19 -7.44 12.66
CA ILE A 102 -2.12 -6.74 11.77
C ILE A 102 -3.20 -7.70 11.25
N ALA A 103 -2.81 -8.92 10.85
CA ALA A 103 -3.77 -9.93 10.39
C ALA A 103 -4.76 -10.33 11.48
N VAL A 104 -4.29 -10.56 12.71
CA VAL A 104 -5.15 -10.85 13.88
C VAL A 104 -6.10 -9.67 14.14
N GLY A 105 -5.61 -8.44 14.08
CA GLY A 105 -6.43 -7.24 14.19
C GLY A 105 -7.54 -7.19 13.14
N HIS A 106 -7.22 -7.43 11.87
CA HIS A 106 -8.21 -7.47 10.79
C HIS A 106 -9.26 -8.57 10.99
N ILE A 107 -8.85 -9.77 11.41
CA ILE A 107 -9.77 -10.87 11.71
C ILE A 107 -10.70 -10.47 12.86
N PHE A 108 -10.15 -9.88 13.92
CA PHE A 108 -10.93 -9.41 15.06
C PHE A 108 -11.98 -8.36 14.65
N PHE A 109 -11.57 -7.34 13.88
CA PHE A 109 -12.48 -6.32 13.36
C PHE A 109 -13.54 -6.91 12.44
N TYR A 110 -13.15 -7.83 11.55
CA TYR A 110 -14.08 -8.51 10.65
C TYR A 110 -15.14 -9.32 11.40
N VAL A 111 -14.73 -10.12 12.38
CA VAL A 111 -15.64 -10.91 13.23
C VAL A 111 -16.55 -9.98 14.04
N SER A 112 -16.01 -8.89 14.57
CA SER A 112 -16.78 -7.89 15.34
C SER A 112 -17.84 -7.21 14.47
N GLU A 113 -17.49 -6.82 13.25
CA GLU A 113 -18.42 -6.23 12.28
C GLU A 113 -19.50 -7.24 11.86
N LEU A 114 -19.15 -8.50 11.62
CA LEU A 114 -20.12 -9.56 11.34
C LEU A 114 -21.10 -9.75 12.50
N ARG A 115 -20.62 -9.73 13.74
CA ARG A 115 -21.46 -9.84 14.94
C ARG A 115 -22.44 -8.66 15.03
N ASN A 116 -21.95 -7.44 14.82
CA ASN A 116 -22.79 -6.24 14.83
C ASN A 116 -23.86 -6.27 13.73
N ARG A 117 -23.52 -6.74 12.52
CA ARG A 117 -24.49 -6.89 11.42
C ARG A 117 -25.57 -7.92 11.75
N ARG A 118 -25.19 -9.07 12.33
CA ARG A 118 -26.15 -10.09 12.76
C ARG A 118 -27.10 -9.56 13.83
N GLN A 119 -26.60 -8.80 14.79
CA GLN A 119 -27.43 -8.18 15.83
C GLN A 119 -28.40 -7.14 15.24
N LYS A 120 -27.95 -6.28 14.33
CA LYS A 120 -28.84 -5.32 13.64
C LYS A 120 -29.94 -6.02 12.86
N LEU A 121 -29.62 -7.09 12.14
CA LEU A 121 -30.62 -7.88 11.40
C LEU A 121 -31.63 -8.54 12.34
N GLN A 122 -31.20 -9.06 13.49
CA GLN A 122 -32.11 -9.64 14.49
C GLN A 122 -33.03 -8.60 15.13
N VAL A 123 -32.52 -7.42 15.51
CA VAL A 123 -33.34 -6.33 16.08
C VAL A 123 -34.34 -5.82 15.06
N GLN A 124 -33.92 -5.65 13.81
CA GLN A 124 -34.77 -5.18 12.72
C GLN A 124 -35.82 -6.23 12.31
N GLN A 125 -35.54 -7.53 12.43
CA GLN A 125 -36.53 -8.60 12.18
C GLN A 125 -37.63 -8.68 13.26
N VAL A 126 -37.33 -8.28 14.51
CA VAL A 126 -38.34 -8.23 15.59
C VAL A 126 -39.35 -7.09 15.40
N ASP A 127 -38.93 -5.96 14.81
CA ASP A 127 -39.79 -4.80 14.58
C ASP A 127 -40.78 -4.98 13.41
N TYR A 128 -40.42 -5.79 12.39
CA TYR A 128 -41.29 -6.02 11.22
C TYR A 128 -42.41 -7.04 11.44
N ALA A 129 -42.38 -7.79 12.54
CA ALA A 129 -43.48 -8.72 12.87
C ALA A 129 -44.79 -7.98 13.24
N ALA A 130 -44.76 -6.64 13.39
CA ALA A 130 -45.91 -5.83 13.79
C ALA A 130 -46.52 -4.96 12.66
N VAL A 131 -46.12 -5.11 11.39
CA VAL A 131 -46.71 -4.32 10.29
C VAL A 131 -47.63 -5.17 9.43
N SER A 132 -48.92 -4.86 9.59
CA SER A 132 -50.08 -5.39 8.86
C SER A 132 -49.89 -5.42 7.34
N THR A 133 -50.34 -6.52 6.75
CA THR A 133 -50.39 -6.78 5.31
C THR A 133 -51.44 -5.90 4.62
N LYS A 134 -51.00 -4.87 3.90
CA LYS A 134 -51.69 -4.36 2.71
C LYS A 134 -50.73 -4.36 1.52
N PRO A 135 -51.11 -4.95 0.37
CA PRO A 135 -50.29 -4.93 -0.82
C PRO A 135 -50.56 -3.62 -1.57
N ASP A 136 -49.68 -2.63 -1.42
CA ASP A 136 -49.67 -1.49 -2.33
C ASP A 136 -48.94 -1.87 -3.61
N ASN A 137 -49.71 -1.90 -4.69
CA ASN A 137 -49.27 -2.00 -6.08
C ASN A 137 -48.28 -0.88 -6.40
N VAL A 138 -47.00 -1.20 -6.56
CA VAL A 138 -46.02 -0.32 -7.21
C VAL A 138 -45.37 -1.08 -8.34
N ASN A 139 -45.73 -0.72 -9.57
CA ASN A 139 -45.07 -1.13 -10.79
C ASN A 139 -43.58 -0.73 -10.77
N PRO A 140 -42.62 -1.64 -10.94
CA PRO A 140 -41.25 -1.29 -11.26
C PRO A 140 -40.96 -1.63 -12.72
N SER A 141 -41.55 -0.90 -13.66
CA SER A 141 -41.10 -0.93 -15.06
C SER A 141 -39.94 0.05 -15.25
N VAL A 142 -38.80 -0.25 -14.64
CA VAL A 142 -37.51 0.25 -15.11
C VAL A 142 -36.72 -0.97 -15.47
N ASN A 143 -36.57 -1.21 -16.77
CA ASN A 143 -35.64 -2.18 -17.33
C ASN A 143 -34.26 -1.91 -16.72
N LYS A 144 -33.93 -2.62 -15.63
CA LYS A 144 -32.55 -2.86 -15.24
C LYS A 144 -31.97 -3.70 -16.36
N GLU A 145 -31.46 -3.04 -17.40
CA GLU A 145 -30.52 -3.67 -18.31
C GLU A 145 -29.50 -4.40 -17.44
N ASN A 146 -29.35 -5.69 -17.69
CA ASN A 146 -28.33 -6.56 -17.10
C ASN A 146 -26.93 -6.14 -17.59
N SER A 147 -26.62 -4.84 -17.57
CA SER A 147 -25.32 -4.31 -17.91
C SER A 147 -24.36 -4.82 -16.86
N SER A 148 -23.44 -5.68 -17.29
CA SER A 148 -22.34 -6.13 -16.44
C SER A 148 -21.71 -4.91 -15.75
N PRO A 149 -21.56 -4.93 -14.41
CA PRO A 149 -20.92 -3.83 -13.68
C PRO A 149 -19.48 -3.59 -14.14
N TYR A 150 -18.89 -4.55 -14.88
CA TYR A 150 -17.55 -4.49 -15.43
C TYR A 150 -17.50 -4.06 -16.91
N SER A 151 -18.62 -3.63 -17.50
CA SER A 151 -18.61 -3.17 -18.89
C SER A 151 -17.94 -1.79 -18.99
N PRO A 152 -17.08 -1.53 -20.01
CA PRO A 152 -16.54 -0.19 -20.26
C PRO A 152 -17.63 0.88 -20.40
N ARG A 153 -18.82 0.49 -20.87
CA ARG A 153 -19.99 1.36 -20.97
C ARG A 153 -20.42 1.93 -19.62
N THR A 154 -20.32 1.16 -18.56
CA THR A 154 -20.64 1.57 -17.18
C THR A 154 -19.65 2.63 -16.68
N CYS A 155 -18.34 2.42 -16.93
CA CYS A 155 -17.30 3.40 -16.60
C CYS A 155 -17.46 4.71 -17.38
N GLY A 156 -17.90 4.62 -18.64
CA GLY A 156 -18.09 5.77 -19.53
C GLY A 156 -19.44 6.48 -19.39
N ARG A 157 -20.19 6.26 -18.30
CA ARG A 157 -21.53 6.84 -18.07
C ARG A 157 -22.50 6.62 -19.25
N GLY A 158 -22.47 5.43 -19.86
CA GLY A 158 -23.32 5.06 -20.99
C GLY A 158 -22.62 5.09 -22.36
N PHE A 159 -21.48 5.78 -22.47
CA PHE A 159 -20.69 5.88 -23.70
C PHE A 159 -19.56 4.85 -23.73
N PHE A 160 -19.71 3.81 -24.55
CA PHE A 160 -18.75 2.70 -24.62
C PHE A 160 -17.35 3.13 -25.05
N GLN A 161 -17.23 3.94 -26.12
CA GLN A 161 -15.93 4.40 -26.62
C GLN A 161 -15.18 5.25 -25.58
N TYR A 162 -15.87 6.16 -24.90
CA TYR A 162 -15.27 6.97 -23.84
C TYR A 162 -14.79 6.11 -22.67
N GLY A 163 -15.61 5.15 -22.24
CA GLY A 163 -15.25 4.23 -21.17
C GLY A 163 -14.09 3.29 -21.53
N LEU A 164 -14.03 2.83 -22.78
CA LEU A 164 -12.92 2.02 -23.29
C LEU A 164 -11.62 2.85 -23.33
N THR A 165 -11.67 4.07 -23.86
CA THR A 165 -10.51 4.97 -23.87
C THR A 165 -10.01 5.27 -22.46
N LEU A 166 -10.91 5.57 -21.52
CA LEU A 166 -10.56 5.83 -20.12
C LEU A 166 -9.94 4.59 -19.45
N SER A 167 -10.50 3.40 -19.70
CA SER A 167 -9.96 2.14 -19.18
C SER A 167 -8.56 1.86 -19.73
N THR A 168 -8.35 2.05 -21.04
CA THR A 168 -7.03 1.89 -21.67
C THR A 168 -6.01 2.87 -21.11
N ILE A 169 -6.37 4.16 -20.99
CA ILE A 169 -5.50 5.17 -20.38
C ILE A 169 -5.14 4.78 -18.95
N PHE A 170 -6.12 4.31 -18.17
CA PHE A 170 -5.88 3.88 -16.79
C PHE A 170 -4.96 2.67 -16.71
N ILE A 171 -5.17 1.66 -17.57
CA ILE A 171 -4.29 0.47 -17.65
C ILE A 171 -2.86 0.89 -18.01
N LEU A 172 -2.69 1.75 -19.04
CA LEU A 172 -1.38 2.25 -19.44
C LEU A 172 -0.73 3.07 -18.33
N TYR A 173 -1.50 3.93 -17.65
CA TYR A 173 -1.02 4.68 -16.50
C TYR A 173 -0.54 3.75 -15.38
N THR A 174 -1.33 2.75 -14.99
CA THR A 174 -0.95 1.79 -13.97
C THR A 174 0.26 0.95 -14.41
N PHE A 175 0.34 0.55 -15.67
CA PHE A 175 1.46 -0.21 -16.22
C PHE A 175 2.75 0.60 -16.19
N PHE A 176 2.76 1.79 -16.77
CA PHE A 176 3.94 2.63 -16.85
C PHE A 176 4.29 3.25 -15.50
N MET A 177 3.37 3.95 -14.85
CA MET A 177 3.68 4.64 -13.59
C MET A 177 3.80 3.66 -12.43
N GLY A 178 2.88 2.71 -12.31
CA GLY A 178 2.91 1.70 -11.24
C GLY A 178 4.09 0.73 -11.38
N GLY A 179 4.35 0.26 -12.60
CA GLY A 179 5.50 -0.60 -12.91
C GLY A 179 6.83 0.11 -12.67
N ASN A 180 6.99 1.34 -13.16
CA ASN A 180 8.21 2.13 -12.94
C ASN A 180 8.44 2.41 -11.47
N TYR A 181 7.40 2.82 -10.72
CA TYR A 181 7.53 3.11 -9.29
C TYR A 181 8.03 1.91 -8.48
N GLN A 182 7.43 0.73 -8.70
CA GLN A 182 7.82 -0.50 -8.01
C GLN A 182 9.21 -1.00 -8.39
N THR A 183 9.59 -0.82 -9.66
CA THR A 183 10.89 -1.26 -10.19
C THR A 183 11.99 -0.32 -9.73
N PHE A 184 11.80 0.99 -9.93
CA PHE A 184 12.75 2.03 -9.53
C PHE A 184 13.12 1.89 -8.08
N SER A 185 12.14 1.84 -7.17
CA SER A 185 12.39 1.75 -5.74
C SER A 185 13.25 0.52 -5.35
N LYS A 186 13.01 -0.64 -5.97
CA LYS A 186 13.77 -1.88 -5.69
C LYS A 186 15.21 -1.81 -6.18
N PHE A 187 15.43 -1.22 -7.36
CA PHE A 187 16.75 -1.14 -7.97
C PHE A 187 17.52 0.12 -7.59
N PHE A 188 16.87 1.13 -7.00
CA PHE A 188 17.48 2.43 -6.71
C PHE A 188 18.71 2.31 -5.82
N PHE A 189 18.64 1.51 -4.75
CA PHE A 189 19.80 1.27 -3.88
C PHE A 189 20.97 0.65 -4.64
N SER A 190 20.70 -0.36 -5.49
CA SER A 190 21.73 -1.01 -6.31
C SER A 190 22.30 -0.03 -7.36
N TYR A 191 21.44 0.78 -7.97
CA TYR A 191 21.82 1.81 -8.94
C TYR A 191 22.76 2.86 -8.34
N LEU A 192 22.50 3.31 -7.11
CA LEU A 192 23.40 4.22 -6.38
C LEU A 192 24.76 3.58 -6.05
N LYS A 193 24.80 2.25 -5.95
CA LYS A 193 25.99 1.46 -5.65
C LYS A 193 26.86 1.14 -6.88
N PHE A 194 26.26 1.04 -8.07
CA PHE A 194 26.99 0.69 -9.29
C PHE A 194 27.94 1.81 -9.77
N ASP A 195 28.91 1.42 -10.60
CA ASP A 195 30.16 2.13 -10.93
C ASP A 195 30.05 3.63 -11.24
N LYS A 196 28.93 4.09 -11.79
CA LYS A 196 28.77 5.52 -12.13
C LYS A 196 28.73 6.44 -10.91
N PHE A 197 28.22 5.97 -9.77
CA PHE A 197 28.10 6.78 -8.55
C PHE A 197 28.98 6.26 -7.41
N ASN A 198 29.24 4.94 -7.36
CA ASN A 198 30.11 4.27 -6.39
C ASN A 198 29.93 4.77 -4.94
N LEU A 199 28.68 4.99 -4.53
CA LEU A 199 28.38 5.58 -3.22
C LEU A 199 28.63 4.57 -2.08
N SER A 200 29.00 5.09 -0.91
CA SER A 200 29.07 4.28 0.32
C SER A 200 27.69 3.68 0.64
N THR A 201 27.67 2.58 1.41
CA THR A 201 26.42 1.90 1.79
C THR A 201 25.54 2.84 2.60
N GLU A 202 26.17 3.69 3.39
CA GLU A 202 25.54 4.74 4.15
C GLU A 202 24.86 5.79 3.27
N ALA A 203 25.58 6.33 2.29
CA ALA A 203 25.05 7.35 1.38
C ALA A 203 23.90 6.81 0.52
N ALA A 204 24.02 5.57 0.02
CA ALA A 204 22.95 4.91 -0.73
C ALA A 204 21.69 4.67 0.12
N SER A 205 21.86 4.29 1.39
CA SER A 205 20.75 4.11 2.34
C SER A 205 20.04 5.43 2.64
N TRP A 206 20.79 6.52 2.81
CA TRP A 206 20.23 7.86 2.97
C TRP A 206 19.48 8.34 1.73
N GLY A 207 20.01 8.08 0.53
CA GLY A 207 19.32 8.38 -0.72
C GLY A 207 17.96 7.69 -0.82
N MET A 208 17.90 6.41 -0.44
CA MET A 208 16.64 5.65 -0.38
C MET A 208 15.67 6.23 0.66
N THR A 209 16.16 6.57 1.85
CA THR A 209 15.37 7.22 2.90
C THR A 209 14.79 8.55 2.43
N LEU A 210 15.61 9.38 1.77
CA LEU A 210 15.20 10.70 1.27
C LEU A 210 14.14 10.58 0.16
N TYR A 211 14.27 9.60 -0.73
CA TYR A 211 13.26 9.29 -1.75
C TYR A 211 11.89 9.00 -1.11
N TRP A 212 11.84 8.14 -0.09
CA TRP A 212 10.60 7.80 0.60
C TRP A 212 10.04 8.95 1.43
N LEU A 213 10.91 9.76 2.02
CA LEU A 213 10.52 10.96 2.74
C LEU A 213 9.88 11.99 1.80
N SER A 214 10.47 12.21 0.62
CA SER A 214 9.91 13.08 -0.42
C SER A 214 8.52 12.61 -0.88
N TYR A 215 8.37 11.30 -1.10
CA TYR A 215 7.08 10.68 -1.41
C TYR A 215 6.04 10.93 -0.30
N SER A 216 6.41 10.77 0.97
CA SER A 216 5.54 11.06 2.12
C SER A 216 5.12 12.53 2.19
N VAL A 217 6.04 13.46 1.95
CA VAL A 217 5.72 14.91 1.92
C VAL A 217 4.71 15.23 0.82
N CYS A 218 4.88 14.66 -0.37
CA CYS A 218 3.91 14.81 -1.46
C CYS A 218 2.52 14.30 -1.04
N MET A 219 2.44 13.14 -0.38
CA MET A 219 1.17 12.58 0.09
C MET A 219 0.50 13.44 1.18
N ILE A 220 1.26 14.08 2.06
CA ILE A 220 0.73 15.04 3.04
C ILE A 220 0.09 16.23 2.33
N ILE A 221 0.77 16.80 1.32
CA ILE A 221 0.23 17.90 0.53
C ILE A 221 -1.07 17.49 -0.17
N LEU A 222 -1.11 16.30 -0.79
CA LEU A 222 -2.30 15.78 -1.45
C LEU A 222 -3.45 15.49 -0.47
N PHE A 223 -3.13 15.01 0.73
CA PHE A 223 -4.10 14.80 1.79
C PHE A 223 -4.76 16.12 2.21
N ILE A 224 -3.95 17.15 2.50
CA ILE A 224 -4.43 18.49 2.89
C ILE A 224 -5.30 19.10 1.79
N ASN A 225 -4.86 19.03 0.52
CA ASN A 225 -5.63 19.53 -0.62
C ASN A 225 -6.95 18.80 -0.79
N SER A 226 -6.94 17.47 -0.70
CA SER A 226 -8.16 16.65 -0.81
C SER A 226 -9.14 16.97 0.30
N TYR A 227 -8.65 17.13 1.52
CA TYR A 227 -9.46 17.54 2.68
C TYR A 227 -10.10 18.92 2.46
N HIS A 228 -9.33 19.91 1.99
CA HIS A 228 -9.86 21.23 1.67
C HIS A 228 -10.94 21.19 0.58
N ILE A 229 -10.77 20.38 -0.47
CA ILE A 229 -11.75 20.23 -1.55
C ILE A 229 -13.06 19.63 -1.02
N VAL A 230 -12.97 18.56 -0.23
CA VAL A 230 -14.15 17.92 0.39
C VAL A 230 -14.90 18.91 1.29
N ASN A 231 -14.18 19.66 2.13
CA ASN A 231 -14.78 20.68 3.00
C ASN A 231 -15.39 21.86 2.23
N ARG A 232 -14.83 22.25 1.08
CA ARG A 232 -15.44 23.27 0.21
C ARG A 232 -16.76 22.75 -0.38
N LYS A 233 -16.79 21.51 -0.88
CA LYS A 233 -18.03 20.90 -1.41
C LYS A 233 -19.12 20.84 -0.35
N MET A 234 -18.81 20.39 0.87
CA MET A 234 -19.80 20.30 1.95
C MET A 234 -20.38 21.68 2.31
N ARG A 235 -19.56 22.73 2.36
CA ARG A 235 -20.04 24.11 2.61
C ARG A 235 -20.91 24.68 1.51
N VAL A 236 -20.70 24.31 0.25
CA VAL A 236 -21.55 24.75 -0.85
C VAL A 236 -22.91 24.06 -0.79
N VAL A 237 -22.93 22.75 -0.50
CA VAL A 237 -24.17 21.98 -0.36
C VAL A 237 -25.01 22.50 0.81
N SER A 238 -24.40 22.81 1.96
CA SER A 238 -25.15 23.34 3.11
C SER A 238 -25.82 24.68 2.80
N LYS A 239 -25.13 25.59 2.09
CA LYS A 239 -25.69 26.89 1.66
C LYS A 239 -26.83 26.77 0.65
N ILE A 240 -26.84 25.71 -0.16
CA ILE A 240 -27.94 25.46 -1.10
C ILE A 240 -29.18 24.93 -0.36
N GLN A 241 -29.02 24.22 0.76
CA GLN A 241 -30.16 23.72 1.54
C GLN A 241 -30.79 24.77 2.47
N GLU A 242 -30.09 25.88 2.73
CA GLU A 242 -30.59 26.99 3.56
C GLU A 242 -31.38 28.06 2.75
N ASN A 243 -31.35 27.99 1.41
CA ASN A 243 -32.08 28.89 0.50
C ASN A 243 -33.22 28.16 -0.20
#